data_AF-A0A821YQU4-F1
#
_entry.id   AF-A0A821YQU4-F1
#
_cell.length_a   1.000
_cell.length_b   1.000
_cell.length_c   1.000
_cell.angle_alpha   90.00
_cell.angle_beta   90.00
_cell.angle_gamma   90.00
#
_symmetry.space_group_name_H-M   'P 1'
#
loop_
_entity.id
_entity.type
_entity.pdbx_description
1 polymer ?
#
loop_
_entity_poly.entity_id
_entity_poly.type
_entity_poly.pdbx_seq_one_letter_code
_entity_poly.pdbx_strand_id
1 'polypeptide(L)'
;MNHTYKDNSRRIQKHCHRRQERKLAERRRYEISDLAYEDDLKVDEMISSSLPQISTNVEVSSSLERSIDPELSDLPHEPKTFDEDHYRGSRMIRNWRKKFLGERESLEGHEWTIAEAAREGPMEILHSYFVRMNIESIQVIRFYITLCTSYVLLIFGNIGFICNFITFTSKQLRQNSCGWYLLMSTLFDCSCINFGLFTKLASEHYGSKLQHTNLVWCKIRIFLTWILQCFSTGYLILASIDRCLSTPKSQRIRSFSQIKIAHQMTCIPIILYSLTSSHLLVYFNLRKRCSPTAGTYAFFLSIYSMFEHV
;
A
#
# COMPACT_ATOMS: atom_id res chain seq x y z
N MET A 1 -11.40 -51.19 31.77
CA MET A 1 -10.97 -50.11 30.83
C MET A 1 -11.91 -48.89 30.75
N ASN A 2 -13.22 -48.98 31.05
CA ASN A 2 -14.15 -47.84 30.91
C ASN A 2 -14.03 -46.73 31.99
N HIS A 3 -13.49 -47.03 33.17
CA HIS A 3 -13.45 -46.05 34.27
C HIS A 3 -12.38 -44.96 34.06
N THR A 4 -11.21 -45.33 33.55
CA THR A 4 -10.07 -44.43 33.32
C THR A 4 -10.35 -43.42 32.20
N TYR A 5 -11.12 -43.82 31.18
CA TYR A 5 -11.52 -42.91 30.08
C TYR A 5 -12.48 -41.81 30.59
N LYS A 6 -13.41 -42.18 31.48
CA LYS A 6 -14.39 -41.24 32.05
C LYS A 6 -13.72 -40.18 32.93
N ASP A 7 -12.67 -40.55 33.65
CA ASP A 7 -11.91 -39.62 34.48
C ASP A 7 -11.01 -38.67 33.67
N ASN A 8 -10.37 -39.15 32.60
CA ASN A 8 -9.60 -38.30 31.70
C ASN A 8 -10.48 -37.28 30.97
N SER A 9 -11.69 -37.68 30.56
CA SER A 9 -12.66 -36.76 29.95
C SER A 9 -13.05 -35.62 30.89
N ARG A 10 -13.31 -35.92 32.17
CA ARG A 10 -13.63 -34.90 33.20
C ARG A 10 -12.47 -33.95 33.47
N ARG A 11 -11.22 -34.44 33.47
CA ARG A 11 -10.03 -33.59 33.63
C ARG A 11 -9.85 -32.62 32.45
N ILE A 12 -10.02 -33.10 31.22
CA ILE A 12 -9.93 -32.27 30.02
C ILE A 12 -11.04 -31.22 30.00
N GLN A 13 -12.26 -31.59 30.41
CA GLN A 13 -13.40 -30.67 30.46
C GLN A 13 -13.20 -29.57 31.52
N LYS A 14 -12.70 -29.92 32.71
CA LYS A 14 -12.30 -28.94 33.74
C LYS A 14 -11.17 -28.02 33.27
N HIS A 15 -10.25 -28.53 32.46
CA HIS A 15 -9.15 -27.72 31.94
C HIS A 15 -9.61 -26.75 30.84
N CYS A 16 -10.54 -27.16 29.97
CA CYS A 16 -11.17 -26.28 29.00
C CYS A 16 -12.01 -25.19 29.67
N HIS A 17 -12.80 -25.53 30.68
CA HIS A 17 -13.61 -24.56 31.44
C HIS A 17 -12.74 -23.46 32.04
N ARG A 18 -11.66 -23.85 32.75
CA ARG A 18 -10.72 -22.87 33.34
C ARG A 18 -10.02 -22.01 32.29
N ARG A 19 -9.79 -22.53 31.09
CA ARG A 19 -9.19 -21.76 29.99
C ARG A 19 -10.20 -20.78 29.36
N GLN A 20 -11.49 -21.13 29.34
CA GLN A 20 -12.56 -20.21 28.95
C GLN A 20 -12.75 -19.10 29.98
N GLU A 21 -12.75 -19.41 31.27
CA GLU A 21 -12.88 -18.41 32.33
C GLU A 21 -11.72 -17.41 32.34
N ARG A 22 -10.48 -17.87 32.09
CA ARG A 22 -9.33 -16.96 31.93
C ARG A 22 -9.50 -15.99 30.75
N LYS A 23 -9.97 -16.50 29.60
CA LYS A 23 -10.25 -15.65 28.43
C LYS A 23 -11.40 -14.66 28.66
N LEU A 24 -12.41 -15.06 29.43
CA LEU A 24 -13.51 -14.17 29.80
C LEU A 24 -13.04 -13.08 30.78
N ALA A 25 -12.18 -13.44 31.74
CA ALA A 25 -11.57 -12.50 32.66
C ALA A 25 -10.63 -11.51 31.95
N GLU A 26 -9.88 -11.96 30.94
CA GLU A 26 -9.06 -11.08 30.09
C GLU A 26 -9.93 -10.11 29.29
N ARG A 27 -11.03 -10.56 28.66
CA ARG A 27 -11.96 -9.64 27.97
C ARG A 27 -12.52 -8.57 28.90
N ARG A 28 -12.92 -8.93 30.12
CA ARG A 28 -13.38 -7.94 31.11
C ARG A 28 -12.30 -6.93 31.49
N ARG A 29 -11.01 -7.34 31.50
CA ARG A 29 -9.92 -6.38 31.73
C ARG A 29 -9.79 -5.39 30.59
N TYR A 30 -9.92 -5.83 29.34
CA TYR A 30 -9.90 -4.92 28.19
C TYR A 30 -11.11 -3.97 28.20
N GLU A 31 -12.31 -4.45 28.50
CA GLU A 31 -13.51 -3.58 28.63
C GLU A 31 -13.34 -2.53 29.73
N ILE A 32 -12.71 -2.87 30.86
CA ILE A 32 -12.42 -1.90 31.93
C ILE A 32 -11.35 -0.89 31.50
N SER A 33 -10.35 -1.32 30.73
CA SER A 33 -9.31 -0.42 30.21
C SER A 33 -9.84 0.55 29.15
N ASP A 34 -10.75 0.13 28.28
CA ASP A 34 -11.38 1.02 27.30
C ASP A 34 -12.26 2.08 27.98
N LEU A 35 -13.02 1.69 29.02
CA LEU A 35 -13.81 2.65 29.82
C LEU A 35 -12.92 3.68 30.53
N ALA A 36 -11.75 3.28 31.02
CA ALA A 36 -10.80 4.21 31.62
C ALA A 36 -10.20 5.21 30.61
N TYR A 37 -10.01 4.76 29.36
CA TYR A 37 -9.49 5.63 28.29
C TYR A 37 -10.53 6.66 27.80
N GLU A 38 -11.82 6.30 27.77
CA GLU A 38 -12.89 7.26 27.46
C GLU A 38 -13.01 8.38 28.50
N ASP A 39 -12.77 8.09 29.79
CA ASP A 39 -12.80 9.11 30.84
C ASP A 39 -11.61 10.09 30.72
N ASP A 40 -10.41 9.62 30.36
CA ASP A 40 -9.26 10.49 30.10
C ASP A 40 -9.47 11.39 28.86
N LEU A 41 -10.10 10.87 27.80
CA LEU A 41 -10.38 11.65 26.59
C LEU A 41 -11.35 12.81 26.84
N LYS A 42 -12.33 12.64 27.75
CA LYS A 42 -13.25 13.71 28.16
C LYS A 42 -12.55 14.81 28.95
N VAL A 43 -11.51 14.48 29.72
CA VAL A 43 -10.72 15.47 30.46
C VAL A 43 -9.93 16.33 29.48
N ASP A 44 -9.33 15.73 28.45
CA ASP A 44 -8.59 16.47 27.42
C ASP A 44 -9.50 17.36 26.55
N GLU A 45 -10.72 16.92 26.26
CA GLU A 45 -11.70 17.74 25.53
C GLU A 45 -12.17 18.96 26.35
N MET A 46 -12.35 18.79 27.67
CA MET A 46 -12.59 19.92 28.58
C MET A 46 -11.42 20.90 28.62
N ILE A 47 -10.17 20.42 28.63
CA ILE A 47 -8.97 21.27 28.59
C ILE A 47 -8.85 22.01 27.24
N SER A 48 -9.14 21.34 26.12
CA SER A 48 -9.11 21.94 24.78
C SER A 48 -10.18 23.02 24.58
N SER A 49 -11.34 22.89 25.23
CA SER A 49 -12.40 23.91 25.15
C SER A 49 -12.08 25.22 25.90
N SER A 50 -11.02 25.22 26.71
CA SER A 50 -10.60 26.35 27.55
C SER A 50 -9.54 27.24 26.90
N LEU A 51 -9.00 26.88 25.73
CA LEU A 51 -7.94 27.64 25.05
C LEU A 51 -8.51 28.60 23.98
N PRO A 52 -8.08 29.88 23.96
CA PRO A 52 -8.60 30.87 23.03
C PRO A 52 -8.17 30.57 21.59
N GLN A 53 -9.13 30.57 20.65
CA GLN A 53 -8.88 30.28 19.24
C GLN A 53 -8.10 31.41 18.55
N ILE A 54 -6.89 31.09 18.08
CA ILE A 54 -6.12 31.93 17.16
C ILE A 54 -6.50 31.51 15.73
N SER A 55 -7.32 32.34 15.09
CA SER A 55 -7.79 32.16 13.72
C SER A 55 -6.69 32.47 12.70
N THR A 56 -6.16 31.44 12.03
CA THR A 56 -5.32 31.59 10.84
C THR A 56 -6.10 31.18 9.59
N ASN A 57 -6.66 32.17 8.89
CA ASN A 57 -7.23 32.00 7.56
C ASN A 57 -6.10 31.96 6.53
N VAL A 58 -5.88 30.81 5.89
CA VAL A 58 -5.01 30.68 4.71
C VAL A 58 -5.87 30.13 3.57
N GLU A 59 -6.34 31.03 2.71
CA GLU A 59 -6.94 30.72 1.41
C GLU A 59 -5.84 30.24 0.45
N VAL A 60 -5.86 28.95 0.11
CA VAL A 60 -5.01 28.39 -0.95
C VAL A 60 -5.78 28.43 -2.25
N SER A 61 -5.46 29.41 -3.10
CA SER A 61 -5.98 29.51 -4.47
C SER A 61 -5.46 28.38 -5.36
N SER A 62 -6.38 27.53 -5.81
CA SER A 62 -6.18 26.51 -6.83
C SER A 62 -6.30 27.12 -8.23
N SER A 63 -5.19 27.50 -8.86
CA SER A 63 -5.19 27.95 -10.26
C SER A 63 -3.79 27.81 -10.89
N LEU A 64 -3.28 26.58 -11.06
CA LEU A 64 -2.14 26.37 -11.97
C LEU A 64 -1.94 24.90 -12.40
N GLU A 65 -2.93 24.30 -13.07
CA GLU A 65 -2.70 23.13 -13.91
C GLU A 65 -3.50 23.27 -15.21
N ARG A 66 -2.91 23.96 -16.20
CA ARG A 66 -3.39 23.93 -17.58
C ARG A 66 -2.17 23.92 -18.52
N SER A 67 -2.32 23.14 -19.60
CA SER A 67 -1.48 23.00 -20.81
C SER A 67 -0.08 22.40 -20.68
N ILE A 68 0.03 21.09 -20.92
CA ILE A 68 1.18 20.49 -21.63
C ILE A 68 0.59 19.64 -22.77
N ASP A 69 0.70 20.16 -23.99
CA ASP A 69 0.34 19.47 -25.24
C ASP A 69 1.36 18.38 -25.58
N PRO A 70 0.95 17.22 -26.14
CA PRO A 70 1.86 16.25 -26.73
C PRO A 70 1.72 16.26 -28.25
N GLU A 71 2.59 16.99 -28.93
CA GLU A 71 2.71 16.92 -30.40
C GLU A 71 4.19 16.94 -30.78
N LEU A 72 4.85 15.77 -30.83
CA LEU A 72 5.99 15.52 -31.72
C LEU A 72 6.41 14.04 -31.71
N SER A 73 5.84 13.25 -32.60
CA SER A 73 6.38 11.92 -32.94
C SER A 73 6.12 11.62 -34.40
N ASP A 74 6.91 12.24 -35.27
CA ASP A 74 7.16 11.78 -36.65
C ASP A 74 8.53 12.30 -37.09
N LEU A 75 9.55 11.44 -37.03
CA LEU A 75 10.82 11.65 -37.73
C LEU A 75 11.22 10.34 -38.43
N PRO A 76 11.55 10.38 -39.73
CA PRO A 76 11.89 9.19 -40.51
C PRO A 76 13.34 8.76 -40.27
N HIS A 77 13.53 7.44 -40.25
CA HIS A 77 14.84 6.79 -40.31
C HIS A 77 15.46 6.96 -41.70
N GLU A 78 16.60 7.63 -41.78
CA GLU A 78 17.56 7.49 -42.89
C GLU A 78 18.90 6.95 -42.35
N PRO A 79 19.53 5.97 -43.03
CA PRO A 79 20.83 5.45 -42.65
C PRO A 79 21.95 6.30 -43.26
N LYS A 80 22.90 6.75 -42.43
CA LYS A 80 24.13 7.39 -42.93
C LYS A 80 25.29 6.40 -42.89
N THR A 81 25.79 6.13 -44.09
CA THR A 81 27.08 5.52 -44.37
C THR A 81 28.21 6.42 -43.86
N PHE A 82 29.22 5.76 -43.33
CA PHE A 82 30.47 6.30 -42.84
C PHE A 82 31.39 6.56 -44.03
N ASP A 83 31.87 7.79 -44.19
CA ASP A 83 32.97 8.11 -45.09
C ASP A 83 33.92 9.10 -44.38
N GLU A 84 35.16 8.67 -44.23
CA GLU A 84 36.30 9.51 -43.90
C GLU A 84 36.70 10.30 -45.15
N ASP A 85 36.87 11.62 -45.04
CA ASP A 85 38.13 12.25 -45.42
C ASP A 85 38.15 13.79 -45.28
N HIS A 86 39.24 14.25 -44.66
CA HIS A 86 40.11 15.36 -45.08
C HIS A 86 39.62 16.83 -45.21
N TYR A 87 40.30 17.68 -44.44
CA TYR A 87 40.72 19.07 -44.73
C TYR A 87 39.67 20.17 -45.01
N ARG A 88 39.50 21.11 -44.05
CA ARG A 88 39.96 22.51 -44.18
C ARG A 88 39.52 23.36 -42.98
N GLY A 89 40.51 23.74 -42.17
CA GLY A 89 40.45 24.96 -41.38
C GLY A 89 40.22 26.19 -42.26
N SER A 90 39.70 27.25 -41.64
CA SER A 90 39.38 28.57 -42.24
C SER A 90 37.97 28.77 -42.81
N ARG A 91 36.95 28.09 -42.26
CA ARG A 91 35.55 28.54 -42.35
C ARG A 91 34.84 28.81 -41.00
N MET A 92 35.55 28.65 -39.89
CA MET A 92 34.94 28.71 -38.55
C MET A 92 34.70 30.13 -38.00
N ILE A 93 35.40 31.15 -38.53
CA ILE A 93 35.24 32.55 -38.06
C ILE A 93 34.10 33.29 -38.78
N ARG A 94 33.70 32.87 -40.01
CA ARG A 94 32.57 33.50 -40.72
C ARG A 94 31.19 32.95 -40.35
N ASN A 95 31.11 31.71 -39.83
CA ASN A 95 29.84 31.15 -39.37
C ASN A 95 29.45 31.59 -37.95
N TRP A 96 30.41 31.96 -37.10
CA TRP A 96 30.11 32.50 -35.77
C TRP A 96 29.38 33.84 -35.82
N ARG A 97 29.71 34.72 -36.78
CA ARG A 97 29.07 36.03 -36.92
C ARG A 97 27.65 35.97 -37.48
N LYS A 98 27.34 34.97 -38.34
CA LYS A 98 25.97 34.73 -38.82
C LYS A 98 25.08 34.05 -37.77
N LYS A 99 25.67 33.22 -36.91
CA LYS A 99 24.93 32.62 -35.77
C LYS A 99 24.54 33.68 -34.73
N PHE A 100 25.45 34.60 -34.41
CA PHE A 100 25.15 35.68 -33.45
C PHE A 100 24.24 36.80 -33.97
N LEU A 101 24.10 36.99 -35.28
CA LEU A 101 23.24 38.03 -35.86
C LEU A 101 21.87 37.51 -36.31
N GLY A 102 21.72 36.20 -36.57
CA GLY A 102 20.41 35.56 -36.77
C GLY A 102 19.67 35.24 -35.46
N GLU A 103 20.35 35.32 -34.32
CA GLU A 103 19.77 35.08 -32.99
C GLU A 103 19.25 36.36 -32.33
N ARG A 104 19.29 37.50 -33.07
CA ARG A 104 18.74 38.78 -32.61
C ARG A 104 17.25 38.96 -32.91
N GLU A 105 16.72 38.25 -33.91
CA GLU A 105 15.26 38.22 -34.18
C GLU A 105 14.52 37.16 -33.35
N SER A 106 15.24 36.25 -32.68
CA SER A 106 14.65 35.31 -31.71
C SER A 106 14.64 35.83 -30.26
N LEU A 107 15.15 37.05 -30.03
CA LEU A 107 15.17 37.69 -28.71
C LEU A 107 13.95 38.59 -28.46
N GLU A 108 13.17 38.95 -29.49
CA GLU A 108 11.89 39.65 -29.31
C GLU A 108 10.79 38.74 -28.73
N GLY A 109 10.99 37.42 -28.73
CA GLY A 109 10.15 36.46 -27.99
C GLY A 109 10.54 36.26 -26.52
N HIS A 110 11.70 36.79 -26.09
CA HIS A 110 12.21 36.65 -24.72
C HIS A 110 12.22 37.96 -23.92
N GLU A 111 11.98 39.10 -24.57
CA GLU A 111 11.72 40.39 -23.89
C GLU A 111 10.36 40.44 -23.18
N TRP A 112 9.37 39.66 -23.64
CA TRP A 112 8.07 39.55 -22.95
C TRP A 112 8.18 38.93 -21.56
N THR A 113 9.18 38.08 -21.31
CA THR A 113 9.39 37.47 -19.99
C THR A 113 10.03 38.40 -18.97
N ILE A 114 10.78 39.43 -19.39
CA ILE A 114 11.43 40.38 -18.46
C ILE A 114 10.48 41.53 -18.11
N ALA A 115 9.66 41.98 -19.07
CA ALA A 115 8.66 43.02 -18.83
C ALA A 115 7.50 42.53 -17.94
N GLU A 116 7.07 41.27 -18.07
CA GLU A 116 6.04 40.69 -17.19
C GLU A 116 6.60 40.39 -15.78
N ALA A 117 7.86 39.95 -15.67
CA ALA A 117 8.53 39.74 -14.38
C ALA A 117 8.80 41.04 -13.60
N ALA A 118 8.80 42.20 -14.25
CA ALA A 118 8.89 43.51 -13.59
C ALA A 118 7.54 43.99 -13.03
N ARG A 119 6.44 43.35 -13.44
CA ARG A 119 5.07 43.69 -12.99
C ARG A 119 4.64 42.86 -11.77
N GLU A 120 5.21 41.68 -11.60
CA GLU A 120 5.09 40.89 -10.36
C GLU A 120 6.06 41.45 -9.32
N GLY A 121 5.53 41.95 -8.20
CA GLY A 121 6.34 42.57 -7.16
C GLY A 121 7.39 41.60 -6.59
N PRO A 122 8.54 42.09 -6.09
CA PRO A 122 9.65 41.26 -5.58
C PRO A 122 9.25 40.29 -4.45
N MET A 123 8.09 40.48 -3.83
CA MET A 123 7.55 39.60 -2.80
C MET A 123 7.00 38.27 -3.37
N GLU A 124 6.38 38.26 -4.55
CA GLU A 124 5.81 37.02 -5.14
C GLU A 124 6.90 36.06 -5.61
N ILE A 125 8.00 36.61 -6.12
CA ILE A 125 9.20 35.86 -6.50
C ILE A 125 9.80 35.18 -5.27
N LEU A 126 10.00 35.92 -4.16
CA LEU A 126 10.52 35.36 -2.90
C LEU A 126 9.61 34.26 -2.32
N HIS A 127 8.29 34.43 -2.40
CA HIS A 127 7.34 33.41 -1.94
C HIS A 127 7.43 32.13 -2.79
N SER A 128 7.50 32.26 -4.12
CA SER A 128 7.68 31.12 -5.03
C SER A 128 8.97 30.35 -4.74
N TYR A 129 10.10 31.04 -4.53
CA TYR A 129 11.36 30.41 -4.16
C TYR A 129 11.31 29.73 -2.79
N PHE A 130 10.69 30.35 -1.78
CA PHE A 130 10.54 29.76 -0.44
C PHE A 130 9.67 28.51 -0.44
N VAL A 131 8.53 28.55 -1.15
CA VAL A 131 7.63 27.39 -1.32
C VAL A 131 8.36 26.25 -2.02
N ARG A 132 9.12 26.54 -3.09
CA ARG A 132 9.86 25.51 -3.82
C ARG A 132 10.96 24.85 -2.97
N MET A 133 11.66 25.63 -2.15
CA MET A 133 12.70 25.12 -1.24
C MET A 133 12.13 24.21 -0.13
N ASN A 134 10.94 24.56 0.37
CA ASN A 134 10.22 23.71 1.33
C ASN A 134 9.77 22.39 0.69
N ILE A 135 9.34 22.40 -0.57
CA ILE A 135 8.90 21.19 -1.27
C ILE A 135 10.04 20.17 -1.40
N GLU A 136 11.23 20.60 -1.84
CA GLU A 136 12.39 19.69 -2.00
C GLU A 136 12.78 19.02 -0.67
N SER A 137 12.81 19.80 0.41
CA SER A 137 13.13 19.30 1.75
C SER A 137 12.11 18.26 2.23
N ILE A 138 10.82 18.48 1.97
CA ILE A 138 9.75 17.53 2.30
C ILE A 138 9.90 16.23 1.52
N GLN A 139 10.29 16.28 0.23
CA GLN A 139 10.49 15.06 -0.56
C GLN A 139 11.63 14.21 -0.02
N VAL A 140 12.75 14.84 0.36
CA VAL A 140 13.90 14.14 0.96
C VAL A 140 13.50 13.48 2.29
N ILE A 141 12.77 14.18 3.16
CA ILE A 141 12.31 13.62 4.43
C ILE A 141 11.35 12.44 4.20
N ARG A 142 10.40 12.57 3.26
CA ARG A 142 9.47 11.49 2.90
C ARG A 142 10.19 10.25 2.39
N PHE A 143 11.24 10.44 1.60
CA PHE A 143 12.08 9.35 1.11
C PHE A 143 12.72 8.57 2.26
N TYR A 144 13.38 9.26 3.20
CA TYR A 144 14.01 8.60 4.36
C TYR A 144 13.00 7.92 5.28
N ILE A 145 11.86 8.56 5.58
CA ILE A 145 10.81 7.96 6.42
C ILE A 145 10.28 6.68 5.76
N THR A 146 9.95 6.74 4.46
CA THR A 146 9.40 5.58 3.74
C THR A 146 10.38 4.42 3.71
N LEU A 147 11.67 4.71 3.54
CA LEU A 147 12.73 3.70 3.56
C LEU A 147 12.87 3.05 4.95
N CYS A 148 13.03 3.87 5.99
CA CYS A 148 13.18 3.39 7.37
C CYS A 148 11.96 2.57 7.80
N THR A 149 10.75 3.06 7.56
CA THR A 149 9.51 2.34 7.87
C THR A 149 9.43 1.01 7.13
N SER A 150 9.82 0.97 5.85
CA SER A 150 9.79 -0.28 5.06
C SER A 150 10.75 -1.32 5.62
N TYR A 151 11.98 -0.95 6.00
CA TYR A 151 12.93 -1.88 6.61
C TYR A 151 12.49 -2.36 7.99
N VAL A 152 11.98 -1.46 8.84
CA VAL A 152 11.46 -1.81 10.17
C VAL A 152 10.30 -2.79 10.03
N LEU A 153 9.32 -2.51 9.16
CA LEU A 153 8.18 -3.42 8.92
C LEU A 153 8.64 -4.77 8.37
N LEU A 154 9.66 -4.81 7.51
CA LEU A 154 10.18 -6.06 6.97
C LEU A 154 10.84 -6.91 8.07
N ILE A 155 11.65 -6.31 8.95
CA ILE A 155 12.31 -7.03 10.05
C ILE A 155 11.28 -7.53 11.06
N PHE A 156 10.46 -6.63 11.61
CA PHE A 156 9.48 -6.99 12.63
C PHE A 156 8.39 -7.91 12.08
N GLY A 157 7.95 -7.70 10.84
CA GLY A 157 6.96 -8.56 10.17
C GLY A 157 7.47 -9.99 10.00
N ASN A 158 8.72 -10.18 9.57
CA ASN A 158 9.30 -11.51 9.42
C ASN A 158 9.55 -12.19 10.79
N ILE A 159 9.98 -11.45 11.82
CA ILE A 159 10.10 -11.99 13.18
C ILE A 159 8.74 -12.47 13.69
N GLY A 160 7.70 -11.63 13.56
CA GLY A 160 6.33 -11.98 13.95
C GLY A 160 5.81 -13.21 13.21
N PHE A 161 6.07 -13.29 11.90
CA PHE A 161 5.76 -14.47 11.09
C PHE A 161 6.46 -15.72 11.62
N ILE A 162 7.76 -15.69 11.88
CA ILE A 162 8.51 -16.86 12.37
C ILE A 162 7.96 -17.33 13.72
N CYS A 163 7.69 -16.41 14.64
CA CYS A 163 7.09 -16.72 15.94
C CYS A 163 5.71 -17.37 15.80
N ASN A 164 4.84 -16.81 14.96
CA ASN A 164 3.52 -17.37 14.67
C ASN A 164 3.61 -18.74 13.99
N PHE A 165 4.50 -18.89 13.02
CA PHE A 165 4.72 -20.13 12.29
C PHE A 165 5.19 -21.25 13.23
N ILE A 166 6.15 -20.98 14.11
CA ILE A 166 6.63 -21.94 15.13
C ILE A 166 5.47 -22.32 16.06
N THR A 167 4.68 -21.34 16.50
CA THR A 167 3.56 -21.53 17.42
C THR A 167 2.49 -22.44 16.80
N PHE A 168 2.06 -22.16 15.57
CA PHE A 168 1.02 -22.93 14.89
C PHE A 168 1.53 -24.28 14.35
N THR A 169 2.84 -24.44 14.13
CA THR A 169 3.46 -25.72 13.75
C THR A 169 3.58 -26.68 14.93
N SER A 170 3.39 -26.24 16.18
CA SER A 170 3.37 -27.11 17.35
C SER A 170 2.34 -28.24 17.22
N LYS A 171 2.74 -29.47 17.59
CA LYS A 171 1.91 -30.70 17.46
C LYS A 171 0.54 -30.57 18.10
N GLN A 172 0.43 -29.80 19.20
CA GLN A 172 -0.82 -29.62 19.93
C GLN A 172 -1.83 -28.72 19.18
N LEU A 173 -1.34 -27.73 18.42
CA LEU A 173 -2.19 -26.80 17.67
C LEU A 173 -2.56 -27.35 16.29
N ARG A 174 -1.69 -28.13 15.65
CA ARG A 174 -1.94 -28.77 14.34
C ARG A 174 -3.14 -29.71 14.31
N GLN A 175 -3.59 -30.22 15.45
CA GLN A 175 -4.78 -31.07 15.50
C GLN A 175 -6.10 -30.29 15.41
N ASN A 176 -6.07 -28.96 15.60
CA ASN A 176 -7.25 -28.11 15.52
C ASN A 176 -7.36 -27.45 14.14
N SER A 177 -8.55 -27.48 13.54
CA SER A 177 -8.88 -26.77 12.29
C SER A 177 -8.63 -25.27 12.38
N CYS A 178 -9.01 -24.63 13.49
CA CYS A 178 -8.74 -23.21 13.75
C CYS A 178 -7.24 -22.85 13.63
N GLY A 179 -6.35 -23.71 14.14
CA GLY A 179 -4.90 -23.48 14.05
C GLY A 179 -4.39 -23.51 12.61
N TRP A 180 -5.00 -24.34 11.76
CA TRP A 180 -4.67 -24.40 10.33
C TRP A 180 -5.05 -23.12 9.58
N TYR A 181 -6.25 -22.57 9.83
CA TYR A 181 -6.66 -21.32 9.20
C TYR A 181 -5.78 -20.14 9.63
N LEU A 182 -5.42 -20.06 10.92
CA LEU A 182 -4.51 -19.02 11.41
C LEU A 182 -3.10 -19.16 10.81
N LEU A 183 -2.59 -20.39 10.67
CA LEU A 183 -1.32 -20.63 9.98
C LEU A 183 -1.37 -20.12 8.54
N MET A 184 -2.44 -20.42 7.80
CA MET A 184 -2.62 -19.94 6.43
C MET A 184 -2.72 -18.42 6.35
N SER A 185 -3.50 -17.78 7.22
CA SER A 185 -3.56 -16.31 7.31
C SER A 185 -2.16 -15.72 7.52
N THR A 186 -1.38 -16.23 8.47
CA THR A 186 -0.01 -15.72 8.71
C THR A 186 0.94 -15.94 7.53
N LEU A 187 0.75 -17.01 6.75
CA LEU A 187 1.53 -17.26 5.53
C LEU A 187 1.21 -16.24 4.44
N PHE A 188 -0.07 -15.91 4.25
CA PHE A 188 -0.50 -14.91 3.29
C PHE A 188 -0.13 -13.48 3.71
N ASP A 189 -0.21 -13.14 5.00
CA ASP A 189 0.29 -11.87 5.53
C ASP A 189 1.80 -11.72 5.30
N CYS A 190 2.58 -12.76 5.60
CA CYS A 190 4.02 -12.77 5.35
C CYS A 190 4.32 -12.60 3.86
N SER A 191 3.56 -13.29 3.00
CA SER A 191 3.69 -13.14 1.55
C SER A 191 3.34 -11.72 1.11
N CYS A 192 2.28 -11.11 1.64
CA CYS A 192 1.86 -9.75 1.35
C CYS A 192 2.94 -8.73 1.74
N ILE A 193 3.47 -8.84 2.98
CA ILE A 193 4.54 -7.96 3.48
C ILE A 193 5.79 -8.10 2.62
N ASN A 194 6.25 -9.32 2.34
CA ASN A 194 7.44 -9.54 1.54
C ASN A 194 7.23 -9.04 0.10
N PHE A 195 6.22 -9.52 -0.63
CA PHE A 195 6.00 -9.09 -2.02
C PHE A 195 5.70 -7.59 -2.14
N GLY A 196 4.88 -7.04 -1.25
CA GLY A 196 4.52 -5.62 -1.24
C GLY A 196 5.72 -4.72 -0.97
N LEU A 197 6.48 -4.99 0.10
CA LEU A 197 7.65 -4.19 0.47
C LEU A 197 8.81 -4.39 -0.51
N PHE A 198 9.09 -5.62 -0.96
CA PHE A 198 10.15 -5.85 -1.96
C PHE A 198 9.85 -5.10 -3.25
N THR A 199 8.60 -5.11 -3.72
CA THR A 199 8.24 -4.40 -4.95
C THR A 199 8.29 -2.89 -4.77
N LYS A 200 7.93 -2.39 -3.59
CA LYS A 200 8.04 -0.96 -3.25
C LYS A 200 9.51 -0.51 -3.20
N LEU A 201 10.36 -1.24 -2.48
CA LEU A 201 11.80 -0.97 -2.39
C LEU A 201 12.48 -1.06 -3.76
N ALA A 202 12.18 -2.09 -4.55
CA ALA A 202 12.71 -2.25 -5.90
C ALA A 202 12.37 -1.05 -6.81
N SER A 203 11.16 -0.49 -6.66
CA SER A 203 10.72 0.63 -7.49
C SER A 203 11.26 1.98 -7.03
N GLU A 204 11.22 2.25 -5.73
CA GLU A 204 11.55 3.56 -5.19
C GLU A 204 13.07 3.75 -5.05
N HIS A 205 13.81 2.69 -4.71
CA HIS A 205 15.23 2.82 -4.32
C HIS A 205 16.18 2.41 -5.43
N TYR A 206 15.88 1.33 -6.15
CA TYR A 206 16.75 0.83 -7.22
C TYR A 206 16.52 1.53 -8.57
N GLY A 207 15.64 2.54 -8.60
CA GLY A 207 15.29 3.26 -9.83
C GLY A 207 14.73 2.34 -10.92
N SER A 208 14.20 1.18 -10.51
CA SER A 208 13.81 0.14 -11.44
C SER A 208 12.58 0.60 -12.23
N LYS A 209 12.81 0.98 -13.49
CA LYS A 209 11.74 1.36 -14.43
C LYS A 209 10.83 0.18 -14.79
N LEU A 210 11.04 -1.03 -14.24
CA LEU A 210 10.22 -2.23 -14.45
C LEU A 210 8.72 -1.96 -14.34
N GLN A 211 8.29 -1.10 -13.40
CA GLN A 211 6.88 -0.73 -13.24
C GLN A 211 6.33 0.11 -14.40
N HIS A 212 7.19 0.91 -15.03
CA HIS A 212 6.85 1.77 -16.17
C HIS A 212 7.13 1.10 -17.52
N THR A 213 7.95 0.05 -17.54
CA THR A 213 8.34 -0.66 -18.77
C THR A 213 7.44 -1.86 -19.04
N ASN A 214 6.98 -2.56 -18.01
CA ASN A 214 6.24 -3.82 -18.19
C ASN A 214 4.81 -3.75 -17.62
N LEU A 215 3.83 -3.67 -18.53
CA LEU A 215 2.39 -3.68 -18.20
C LEU A 215 1.99 -4.94 -17.43
N VAL A 216 2.57 -6.09 -17.75
CA VAL A 216 2.24 -7.37 -17.10
C VAL A 216 2.70 -7.34 -15.64
N TRP A 217 3.90 -6.84 -15.37
CA TRP A 217 4.42 -6.69 -14.01
C TRP A 217 3.57 -5.77 -13.16
N CYS A 218 3.15 -4.64 -13.73
CA CYS A 218 2.24 -3.68 -13.10
C CYS A 218 0.93 -4.34 -12.66
N LYS A 219 0.28 -5.10 -13.56
CA LYS A 219 -0.97 -5.81 -13.29
C LYS A 219 -0.80 -6.89 -12.23
N ILE A 220 0.21 -7.74 -12.37
CA ILE A 220 0.49 -8.84 -11.43
C ILE A 220 0.76 -8.31 -10.03
N ARG A 221 1.56 -7.24 -9.91
CA ARG A 221 1.85 -6.61 -8.62
C ARG A 221 0.56 -6.16 -7.93
N ILE A 222 -0.26 -5.35 -8.60
CA ILE A 222 -1.49 -4.80 -8.01
C ILE A 222 -2.44 -5.93 -7.63
N PHE A 223 -2.60 -6.91 -8.52
CA PHE A 223 -3.42 -8.10 -8.26
C PHE A 223 -2.93 -8.88 -7.04
N LEU A 224 -1.63 -9.18 -6.95
CA LEU A 224 -1.05 -9.94 -5.83
C LEU A 224 -1.16 -9.18 -4.51
N THR A 225 -0.79 -7.89 -4.48
CA THR A 225 -0.88 -7.08 -3.26
C THR A 225 -2.32 -7.04 -2.73
N TRP A 226 -3.30 -6.94 -3.62
CA TRP A 226 -4.71 -6.93 -3.26
C TRP A 226 -5.19 -8.31 -2.77
N ILE A 227 -4.98 -9.35 -3.58
CA ILE A 227 -5.56 -10.67 -3.31
C ILE A 227 -4.95 -11.36 -2.09
N LEU A 228 -3.65 -11.15 -1.84
CA LEU A 228 -2.97 -11.73 -0.67
C LEU A 228 -3.56 -11.18 0.63
N GLN A 229 -3.90 -9.89 0.67
CA GLN A 229 -4.56 -9.26 1.82
C GLN A 229 -5.96 -9.84 2.05
N CYS A 230 -6.76 -9.92 0.97
CA CYS A 230 -8.09 -10.54 1.02
C CYS A 230 -8.04 -11.99 1.51
N PHE A 231 -7.07 -12.78 1.06
CA PHE A 231 -6.88 -14.16 1.52
C PHE A 231 -6.63 -14.22 3.02
N SER A 232 -5.73 -13.39 3.55
CA SER A 232 -5.45 -13.37 4.98
C SER A 232 -6.71 -13.07 5.81
N THR A 233 -7.43 -12.00 5.46
CA THR A 233 -8.68 -11.62 6.13
C THR A 233 -9.73 -12.72 6.03
N GLY A 234 -9.88 -13.34 4.85
CA GLY A 234 -10.79 -14.46 4.63
C GLY A 234 -10.50 -15.66 5.54
N TYR A 235 -9.22 -16.01 5.72
CA TYR A 235 -8.82 -17.08 6.65
C TYR A 235 -9.07 -16.73 8.11
N LEU A 236 -8.91 -15.45 8.49
CA LEU A 236 -9.18 -14.98 9.85
C LEU A 236 -10.69 -15.04 10.16
N ILE A 237 -11.54 -14.69 9.19
CA ILE A 237 -13.00 -14.86 9.29
C ILE A 237 -13.35 -16.35 9.42
N LEU A 238 -12.79 -17.23 8.58
CA LEU A 238 -13.01 -18.67 8.68
C LEU A 238 -12.55 -19.24 10.03
N ALA A 239 -11.41 -18.79 10.57
CA ALA A 239 -10.93 -19.18 11.88
C ALA A 239 -11.90 -18.77 13.00
N SER A 240 -12.54 -17.60 12.85
CA SER A 240 -13.52 -17.08 13.79
C SER A 240 -14.82 -17.88 13.73
N ILE A 241 -15.31 -18.19 12.52
CA ILE A 241 -16.48 -19.05 12.30
C ILE A 241 -16.23 -20.45 12.89
N ASP A 242 -15.08 -21.07 12.62
CA ASP A 242 -14.74 -22.40 13.16
C ASP A 242 -14.73 -22.40 14.70
N ARG A 243 -14.25 -21.32 15.32
CA ARG A 243 -14.29 -21.15 16.78
C ARG A 243 -15.70 -20.95 17.31
N CYS A 244 -16.54 -20.20 16.60
CA CYS A 244 -17.97 -20.05 16.92
C CYS A 244 -18.69 -21.40 16.83
N LEU A 245 -18.43 -22.20 15.81
CA LEU A 245 -18.99 -23.55 15.62
C LEU A 245 -18.45 -24.57 16.63
N SER A 246 -17.28 -24.34 17.21
CA SER A 246 -16.69 -25.22 18.24
C SER A 246 -17.26 -25.00 19.65
N THR A 247 -18.00 -23.91 19.88
CA THR A 247 -18.53 -23.53 21.20
C THR A 247 -19.82 -24.25 21.63
N PRO A 248 -20.79 -24.57 20.75
CA PRO A 248 -22.04 -25.23 21.12
C PRO A 248 -21.85 -26.66 21.65
N LYS A 249 -22.75 -27.10 22.53
CA LYS A 249 -22.76 -28.47 23.09
C LYS A 249 -23.20 -29.56 22.10
N SER A 250 -23.72 -29.18 20.93
CA SER A 250 -24.24 -30.14 19.95
C SER A 250 -23.12 -30.94 19.28
N GLN A 251 -23.14 -32.26 19.42
CA GLN A 251 -22.16 -33.16 18.81
C GLN A 251 -22.16 -33.09 17.27
N ARG A 252 -23.32 -32.80 16.64
CA ARG A 252 -23.41 -32.66 15.18
C ARG A 252 -22.59 -31.49 14.67
N ILE A 253 -22.68 -30.32 15.32
CA ILE A 253 -21.93 -29.12 14.92
C ILE A 253 -20.43 -29.33 15.14
N ARG A 254 -20.04 -30.00 16.23
CA ARG A 254 -18.64 -30.30 16.53
C ARG A 254 -17.99 -31.25 15.50
N SER A 255 -18.77 -32.11 14.86
CA SER A 255 -18.28 -33.00 13.79
C SER A 255 -17.88 -32.25 12.52
N PHE A 256 -18.33 -31.00 12.35
CA PHE A 256 -17.96 -30.15 11.21
C PHE A 256 -16.55 -29.55 11.35
N SER A 257 -16.03 -29.47 12.58
CA SER A 257 -14.67 -28.97 12.88
C SER A 257 -13.60 -30.06 12.70
N GLN A 258 -13.78 -30.93 11.69
CA GLN A 258 -12.77 -31.91 11.32
C GLN A 258 -11.72 -31.26 10.41
N ILE A 259 -10.45 -31.59 10.66
CA ILE A 259 -9.33 -31.07 9.87
C ILE A 259 -9.45 -31.37 8.37
N LYS A 260 -10.12 -32.48 8.00
CA LYS A 260 -10.38 -32.85 6.59
C LYS A 260 -11.26 -31.81 5.89
N ILE A 261 -12.32 -31.36 6.57
CA ILE A 261 -13.22 -30.33 6.07
C ILE A 261 -12.48 -29.00 6.03
N ALA A 262 -11.63 -28.72 7.01
CA ALA A 262 -10.86 -27.49 7.05
C ALA A 262 -9.97 -27.29 5.80
N HIS A 263 -9.31 -28.34 5.33
CA HIS A 263 -8.55 -28.29 4.07
C HIS A 263 -9.45 -27.96 2.86
N GLN A 264 -10.64 -28.53 2.77
CA GLN A 264 -11.57 -28.22 1.67
C GLN A 264 -12.07 -26.78 1.74
N MET A 265 -12.38 -26.29 2.95
CA MET A 265 -12.82 -24.91 3.18
C MET A 265 -11.72 -23.89 2.84
N THR A 266 -10.43 -24.25 2.92
CA THR A 266 -9.36 -23.33 2.51
C THR A 266 -9.38 -22.98 1.01
N CYS A 267 -9.93 -23.85 0.16
CA CYS A 267 -10.05 -23.55 -1.27
C CYS A 267 -11.11 -22.48 -1.57
N ILE A 268 -12.13 -22.34 -0.70
CA ILE A 268 -13.27 -21.45 -0.96
C ILE A 268 -12.87 -19.97 -1.01
N PRO A 269 -12.17 -19.40 0.00
CA PRO A 269 -11.68 -18.02 -0.09
C PRO A 269 -10.77 -17.81 -1.31
N ILE A 270 -9.92 -18.79 -1.62
CA ILE A 270 -9.01 -18.69 -2.76
C ILE A 270 -9.80 -18.48 -4.05
N ILE A 271 -10.80 -19.33 -4.31
CA ILE A 271 -11.62 -19.24 -5.52
C ILE A 271 -12.47 -17.97 -5.50
N LEU A 272 -13.15 -17.68 -4.39
CA LEU A 272 -14.04 -16.52 -4.26
C LEU A 272 -13.27 -15.21 -4.54
N TYR A 273 -12.18 -14.95 -3.83
CA TYR A 273 -11.42 -13.71 -3.98
C TYR A 273 -10.62 -13.66 -5.29
N SER A 274 -10.24 -14.80 -5.87
CA SER A 274 -9.63 -14.82 -7.21
C SER A 274 -10.62 -14.43 -8.31
N LEU A 275 -11.85 -14.95 -8.23
CA LEU A 275 -12.91 -14.61 -9.17
C LEU A 275 -13.31 -13.14 -9.02
N THR A 276 -13.54 -12.68 -7.78
CA THR A 276 -13.89 -11.27 -7.55
C THR A 276 -12.76 -10.37 -7.98
N SER A 277 -11.48 -10.70 -7.74
CA SER A 277 -10.34 -9.83 -8.07
C SER A 277 -9.89 -9.91 -9.54
N SER A 278 -10.44 -10.82 -10.34
CA SER A 278 -10.06 -11.00 -11.75
C SER A 278 -10.20 -9.72 -12.59
N HIS A 279 -11.16 -8.85 -12.25
CA HIS A 279 -11.36 -7.56 -12.91
C HIS A 279 -10.13 -6.63 -12.81
N LEU A 280 -9.35 -6.70 -11.73
CA LEU A 280 -8.13 -5.89 -11.56
C LEU A 280 -7.08 -6.19 -12.65
N LEU A 281 -7.01 -7.43 -13.15
CA LEU A 281 -6.07 -7.78 -14.23
C LEU A 281 -6.50 -7.21 -15.59
N VAL A 282 -7.79 -7.01 -15.82
CA VAL A 282 -8.34 -6.56 -17.11
C VAL A 282 -8.26 -5.04 -17.22
N TYR A 283 -8.72 -4.31 -16.20
CA TYR A 283 -8.99 -2.87 -16.31
C TYR A 283 -7.83 -1.94 -15.93
N PHE A 284 -6.70 -2.47 -15.44
CA PHE A 284 -5.50 -1.67 -15.21
C PHE A 284 -4.71 -1.45 -16.50
N ASN A 285 -4.27 -0.22 -16.75
CA ASN A 285 -3.51 0.14 -17.95
C ASN A 285 -2.29 1.00 -17.62
N LEU A 286 -1.26 0.91 -18.47
CA LEU A 286 -0.01 1.64 -18.31
C LEU A 286 -0.10 2.94 -19.13
N ARG A 287 -0.43 4.06 -18.46
CA ARG A 287 -0.31 5.41 -19.06
C ARG A 287 0.99 6.08 -18.62
N LYS A 288 0.95 6.84 -17.52
CA LYS A 288 2.14 7.51 -16.93
C LYS A 288 2.58 6.85 -15.63
N ARG A 289 1.61 6.30 -14.89
CA ARG A 289 1.79 5.48 -13.69
C ARG A 289 0.89 4.26 -13.81
N CYS A 290 1.19 3.23 -13.04
CA CYS A 290 0.29 2.10 -12.84
C CYS A 290 -0.99 2.59 -12.14
N SER A 291 -1.99 3.02 -12.92
CA SER A 291 -3.24 3.56 -12.44
C SER A 291 -4.43 2.86 -13.09
N PRO A 292 -5.58 2.79 -12.42
CA PRO A 292 -6.80 2.30 -13.04
C PRO A 292 -7.13 3.14 -14.28
N THR A 293 -7.77 2.51 -15.26
CA THR A 293 -8.27 3.24 -16.45
C THR A 293 -9.26 4.30 -15.99
N ALA A 294 -9.06 5.54 -16.43
CA ALA A 294 -9.94 6.66 -16.09
C ALA A 294 -11.37 6.39 -16.59
N GLY A 295 -12.37 6.87 -15.83
CA GLY A 295 -13.79 6.74 -16.16
C GLY A 295 -14.59 5.97 -15.12
N THR A 296 -15.62 5.26 -15.56
CA THR A 296 -16.57 4.52 -14.70
C THR A 296 -15.90 3.46 -13.81
N TYR A 297 -14.79 2.88 -14.27
CA TYR A 297 -14.06 1.88 -13.49
C TYR A 297 -13.44 2.44 -12.21
N ALA A 298 -12.99 3.69 -12.22
CA ALA A 298 -12.44 4.33 -11.02
C ALA A 298 -13.51 4.41 -9.90
N PHE A 299 -14.75 4.73 -10.26
CA PHE A 299 -15.88 4.75 -9.32
C PHE A 299 -16.21 3.35 -8.78
N PHE A 300 -16.19 2.33 -9.64
CA PHE A 300 -16.36 0.94 -9.21
C PHE A 300 -15.28 0.51 -8.22
N LEU A 301 -14.01 0.86 -8.49
CA LEU A 301 -12.89 0.55 -7.62
C LEU A 301 -13.01 1.25 -6.25
N SER A 302 -13.49 2.50 -6.23
CA SER A 302 -13.76 3.21 -4.97
C SER A 302 -14.83 2.52 -4.13
N ILE A 303 -15.95 2.11 -4.74
CA ILE A 303 -17.00 1.35 -4.04
C ILE A 303 -16.45 0.02 -3.52
N TYR A 304 -15.70 -0.70 -4.35
CA TYR A 304 -15.11 -1.98 -3.98
C TYR A 304 -14.15 -1.84 -2.79
N SER A 305 -13.32 -0.79 -2.78
CA SER A 305 -12.40 -0.51 -1.65
C SER A 305 -13.13 -0.20 -0.34
N MET A 306 -14.35 0.34 -0.38
CA MET A 306 -15.14 0.58 0.83
C MET A 306 -15.65 -0.72 1.45
N PHE A 307 -16.06 -1.69 0.62
CA PHE A 307 -16.55 -2.98 1.11
C PHE A 307 -15.45 -3.87 1.71
N GLU A 308 -14.18 -3.65 1.34
CA GLU A 308 -13.08 -4.42 1.89
C GLU A 308 -12.66 -3.99 3.30
N HIS A 309 -12.95 -2.76 3.68
CA HIS A 309 -12.60 -2.22 5.01
C HIS A 309 -13.69 -2.44 6.07
N VAL A 310 -14.84 -3.02 5.72
CA VAL A 310 -15.96 -3.34 6.63
C VAL A 310 -15.92 -4.80 7.04
#